data_AF-A0A1G6C152-F1
#
_entry.id   AF-A0A1G6C152-F1
#
_cell.length_a   1.000
_cell.length_b   1.000
_cell.length_c   1.000
_cell.angle_alpha   90.00
_cell.angle_beta   90.00
_cell.angle_gamma   90.00
#
_symmetry.space_group_name_H-M   'P 1'
#
loop_
_entity.id
_entity.type
_entity.pdbx_description
1 polymer ?
#
loop_
_entity_poly.entity_id
_entity_poly.type
_entity_poly.pdbx_seq_one_letter_code
_entity_poly.pdbx_strand_id
1 'polypeptide(L)'
;MKKSFKYRAVNALIMNIPIALAISLTAQLLAIHTVIPQLLLINFIIAYAVSFVVGVTLPCVGWGIGFANFCKTKPNTLPFGLCINAVVNLTYVVINSLILTYFNVVILNHAPIIAYFIGMATTFIPIYIVGYIVSFLWNRPAEKMTESICGNE
;
A
#
# COMPACT_ATOMS: atom_id res chain seq x y z
N MET A 1 3.71 -15.16 20.57
CA MET A 1 5.13 -14.75 20.44
C MET A 1 5.19 -13.40 19.73
N LYS A 2 5.88 -12.39 20.28
CA LYS A 2 6.12 -11.13 19.56
C LYS A 2 7.16 -11.43 18.47
N LYS A 3 6.71 -11.61 17.21
CA LYS A 3 7.62 -11.76 16.05
C LYS A 3 8.69 -10.65 16.07
N SER A 4 9.95 -11.01 15.82
CA SER A 4 11.10 -10.09 15.85
C SER A 4 10.88 -8.84 14.99
N PHE A 5 11.45 -7.70 15.38
CA PHE A 5 11.41 -6.46 14.58
C PHE A 5 11.93 -6.70 13.16
N LYS A 6 12.94 -7.58 13.02
CA LYS A 6 13.49 -8.01 11.72
C LYS A 6 12.43 -8.68 10.85
N TYR A 7 11.68 -9.64 11.39
CA TYR A 7 10.60 -10.33 10.66
C TYR A 7 9.53 -9.34 10.19
N ARG A 8 9.11 -8.40 11.05
CA ARG A 8 8.10 -7.39 10.70
C ARG A 8 8.58 -6.44 9.61
N ALA A 9 9.82 -5.98 9.71
CA ALA A 9 10.42 -5.09 8.71
C ALA A 9 10.59 -5.79 7.35
N VAL A 10 11.09 -7.03 7.35
CA VAL A 10 11.25 -7.83 6.12
C VAL A 10 9.90 -8.14 5.47
N ASN A 11 8.89 -8.52 6.25
CA ASN A 11 7.55 -8.78 5.72
C ASN A 11 6.91 -7.51 5.12
N ALA A 12 7.07 -6.37 5.79
CA ALA A 12 6.59 -5.08 5.26
C ALA A 12 7.30 -4.71 3.96
N LEU A 13 8.63 -4.90 3.88
CA LEU A 13 9.41 -4.65 2.66
C LEU A 13 8.98 -5.56 1.50
N ILE A 14 8.72 -6.85 1.75
CA ILE A 14 8.30 -7.82 0.74
C ILE A 14 6.85 -7.58 0.29
N MET A 15 5.94 -7.29 1.23
CA MET A 15 4.55 -6.95 0.90
C MET A 15 4.45 -5.65 0.09
N ASN A 16 5.29 -4.66 0.40
CA ASN A 16 5.20 -3.35 -0.24
C ASN A 16 5.57 -3.39 -1.73
N ILE A 17 6.37 -4.35 -2.19
CA ILE A 17 6.80 -4.44 -3.60
C ILE A 17 5.60 -4.62 -4.56
N PRO A 18 4.80 -5.70 -4.49
CA PRO A 18 3.69 -5.89 -5.42
C PRO A 18 2.57 -4.88 -5.20
N ILE A 19 2.36 -4.41 -3.96
CA ILE A 19 1.35 -3.39 -3.67
C ILE A 19 1.74 -2.06 -4.34
N ALA A 20 2.98 -1.60 -4.17
CA ALA A 20 3.46 -0.37 -4.79
C ALA A 20 3.47 -0.45 -6.32
N LEU A 21 3.83 -1.61 -6.88
CA LEU A 21 3.77 -1.86 -8.32
C LEU A 21 2.34 -1.78 -8.84
N ALA A 22 1.40 -2.46 -8.18
CA ALA A 22 0.00 -2.47 -8.57
C ALA A 22 -0.63 -1.07 -8.49
N ILE A 23 -0.37 -0.34 -7.40
CA ILE A 23 -0.82 1.05 -7.22
C ILE A 23 -0.27 1.94 -8.35
N SER A 24 1.04 1.85 -8.63
CA SER A 24 1.69 2.67 -9.66
C SER A 24 1.18 2.36 -11.07
N LEU A 25 0.95 1.08 -11.36
CA LEU A 25 0.39 0.62 -12.64
C LEU A 25 -1.06 1.10 -12.81
N THR A 26 -1.90 0.91 -11.80
CA THR A 26 -3.30 1.35 -11.82
C THR A 26 -3.40 2.87 -11.94
N ALA A 27 -2.56 3.62 -11.23
CA ALA A 27 -2.54 5.08 -11.33
C ALA A 27 -2.23 5.55 -12.76
N GLN A 28 -1.26 4.94 -13.45
CA GLN A 28 -0.97 5.28 -14.85
C GLN A 28 -2.08 4.89 -15.79
N LEU A 29 -2.63 3.68 -15.66
CA LEU A 29 -3.72 3.22 -16.51
C LEU A 29 -4.94 4.12 -16.39
N LEU A 30 -5.20 4.69 -15.20
CA LEU A 30 -6.30 5.63 -14.99
C LEU A 30 -5.98 7.05 -15.47
N ALA A 31 -4.74 7.49 -15.36
CA ALA A 31 -4.35 8.86 -15.70
C ALA A 31 -4.08 9.06 -17.21
N ILE A 32 -3.42 8.10 -17.85
CA ILE A 32 -2.93 8.22 -19.23
C ILE A 32 -3.39 7.08 -20.15
N HIS A 33 -4.15 6.10 -19.64
CA HIS A 33 -4.63 4.93 -20.40
C HIS A 33 -3.53 4.11 -21.11
N THR A 34 -2.28 4.30 -20.70
CA THR A 34 -1.11 3.62 -21.24
C THR A 34 -0.10 3.36 -20.13
N VAL A 35 0.88 2.50 -20.40
CA VAL A 35 1.96 2.19 -19.46
C VAL A 35 3.26 2.71 -20.04
N ILE A 36 3.84 3.69 -19.38
CA ILE A 36 5.16 4.22 -19.74
C ILE A 36 6.17 3.62 -18.74
N PRO A 37 7.03 2.68 -19.16
CA PRO A 37 7.90 1.94 -18.22
C PRO A 37 8.78 2.84 -17.34
N GLN A 38 9.30 3.93 -17.91
CA GLN A 38 10.12 4.89 -17.17
C GLN A 38 9.33 5.63 -16.08
N LEU A 39 8.13 6.11 -16.41
CA LEU A 39 7.24 6.75 -15.44
C LEU A 39 6.80 5.74 -14.37
N LEU A 40 6.63 4.47 -14.76
CA LEU A 40 6.17 3.40 -13.86
C LEU A 40 7.26 3.08 -12.85
N LEU A 41 8.51 3.03 -13.29
CA LEU A 41 9.66 2.84 -12.42
C LEU A 41 9.80 4.00 -11.42
N ILE A 42 9.65 5.25 -11.88
CA ILE A 42 9.73 6.43 -11.00
C ILE A 42 8.60 6.40 -9.95
N ASN A 43 7.35 6.22 -10.39
CA ASN A 43 6.21 6.14 -9.48
C ASN A 43 6.35 4.97 -8.50
N PHE A 44 6.83 3.82 -8.97
CA PHE A 44 7.11 2.66 -8.12
C PHE A 44 8.15 2.97 -7.05
N ILE A 45 9.29 3.58 -7.41
CA ILE A 45 10.36 3.93 -6.46
C ILE A 45 9.84 4.91 -5.40
N ILE A 46 9.09 5.94 -5.83
CA ILE A 46 8.50 6.93 -4.90
C ILE A 46 7.50 6.24 -3.98
N ALA A 47 6.56 5.47 -4.52
CA ALA A 47 5.55 4.75 -3.74
C ALA A 47 6.19 3.78 -2.74
N TYR A 48 7.24 3.09 -3.17
CA TYR A 48 7.96 2.14 -2.31
C TYR A 48 8.67 2.85 -1.16
N ALA A 49 9.38 3.94 -1.45
CA ALA A 49 10.07 4.74 -0.43
C ALA A 49 9.08 5.35 0.57
N VAL A 50 7.98 5.94 0.09
CA VAL A 50 6.92 6.49 0.92
C VAL A 50 6.28 5.41 1.79
N SER A 51 5.94 4.27 1.19
CA SER A 51 5.35 3.14 1.92
C SER A 51 6.30 2.63 2.99
N PHE A 52 7.59 2.53 2.72
CA PHE A 52 8.57 2.16 3.73
C PHE A 52 8.58 3.14 4.91
N VAL A 53 8.63 4.45 4.63
CA VAL A 53 8.57 5.48 5.68
C VAL A 53 7.30 5.34 6.50
N VAL A 54 6.14 5.28 5.85
CA VAL A 54 4.83 5.10 6.50
C VAL A 54 4.80 3.85 7.37
N GLY A 55 5.30 2.72 6.87
CA GLY A 55 5.30 1.45 7.58
C GLY A 55 6.21 1.44 8.81
N VAL A 56 7.25 2.28 8.84
CA VAL A 56 8.16 2.41 9.99
C VAL A 56 7.68 3.49 10.96
N THR A 57 7.11 4.60 10.48
CA THR A 57 6.75 5.74 11.32
C THR A 57 5.35 5.64 11.91
N LEU A 58 4.39 5.07 11.18
CA LEU A 58 2.98 5.04 11.59
C LEU A 58 2.61 3.67 12.16
N PRO A 59 1.89 3.62 13.31
CA PRO A 59 1.42 2.36 13.89
C PRO A 59 0.18 1.83 13.16
N CYS A 60 0.22 1.71 11.83
CA CYS A 60 -0.91 1.31 10.98
C CYS A 60 -1.51 -0.04 11.40
N VAL A 61 -0.68 -0.99 11.80
CA VAL A 61 -1.12 -2.31 12.30
C VAL A 61 -1.91 -2.16 13.60
N GLY A 62 -1.52 -1.23 14.48
CA GLY A 62 -2.25 -0.93 15.71
C GLY A 62 -3.64 -0.35 15.43
N TRP A 63 -3.74 0.55 14.45
CA TRP A 63 -5.04 1.08 14.00
C TRP A 63 -5.92 -0.01 13.39
N GLY A 64 -5.33 -0.91 12.58
CA GLY A 64 -6.03 -2.06 12.02
C GLY A 64 -6.57 -3.01 13.09
N ILE A 65 -5.80 -3.29 14.14
CA ILE A 65 -6.25 -4.11 15.27
C ILE A 65 -7.40 -3.43 16.01
N GLY A 66 -7.30 -2.11 16.24
CA GLY A 66 -8.38 -1.33 16.85
C GLY A 66 -9.68 -1.41 16.05
N PHE A 67 -9.58 -1.28 14.72
CA PHE A 67 -10.73 -1.41 13.82
C PHE A 67 -11.30 -2.84 13.79
N ALA A 68 -10.45 -3.85 13.74
CA ALA A 68 -10.88 -5.25 13.78
C ALA A 68 -11.62 -5.61 15.09
N ASN A 69 -11.16 -5.04 16.22
CA ASN A 69 -11.83 -5.15 17.51
C ASN A 69 -13.17 -4.40 17.52
N PHE A 70 -13.23 -3.21 16.93
CA PHE A 70 -14.49 -2.47 16.75
C PHE A 70 -15.52 -3.25 15.93
N CYS A 71 -15.06 -3.91 14.85
CA CYS A 71 -15.88 -4.81 14.03
C CYS A 71 -16.22 -6.15 14.73
N LYS A 72 -15.84 -6.34 16.00
CA LYS A 72 -16.07 -7.56 16.79
C LYS A 72 -15.57 -8.84 16.09
N THR A 73 -14.53 -8.73 15.27
CA THR A 73 -13.93 -9.88 14.58
C THR A 73 -13.06 -10.67 15.56
N LYS A 74 -13.11 -12.00 15.47
CA LYS A 74 -12.34 -12.87 16.38
C LYS A 74 -10.85 -12.84 16.03
N PRO A 75 -9.95 -12.67 17.01
CA PRO A 75 -8.51 -12.77 16.77
C PRO A 75 -8.14 -14.09 16.09
N ASN A 76 -7.11 -14.08 15.23
CA ASN A 76 -6.65 -15.23 14.43
C ASN A 76 -7.67 -15.81 13.43
N THR A 77 -8.68 -15.03 13.03
CA THR A 77 -9.58 -15.41 11.94
C THR A 77 -9.29 -14.63 10.66
N LEU A 78 -9.62 -15.22 9.50
CA LEU A 78 -9.54 -14.54 8.21
C LEU A 78 -10.18 -13.13 8.20
N PRO A 79 -11.41 -12.92 8.73
CA PRO A 79 -12.00 -11.58 8.78
C PRO A 79 -11.21 -10.58 9.63
N PHE A 80 -10.54 -11.02 10.69
CA PHE A 80 -9.67 -10.15 11.49
C PHE A 80 -8.45 -9.67 10.68
N GLY A 81 -7.81 -10.58 9.93
CA GLY A 81 -6.73 -10.23 9.01
C GLY A 81 -7.16 -9.29 7.88
N LEU A 82 -8.37 -9.50 7.33
CA LEU A 82 -8.97 -8.64 6.31
C LEU A 82 -9.23 -7.23 6.84
N CYS A 83 -9.81 -7.09 8.04
CA CYS A 83 -10.06 -5.80 8.67
C CYS A 83 -8.77 -5.03 8.95
N ILE A 84 -7.72 -5.71 9.42
CA ILE A 84 -6.40 -5.08 9.61
C ILE A 84 -5.84 -4.62 8.26
N ASN A 85 -5.85 -5.49 7.26
CA ASN A 85 -5.33 -5.18 5.93
C ASN A 85 -6.07 -4.00 5.30
N ALA A 86 -7.38 -3.87 5.51
CA ALA A 86 -8.18 -2.79 4.96
C ALA A 86 -7.68 -1.42 5.48
N VAL A 87 -7.50 -1.29 6.79
CA VAL A 87 -7.04 -0.04 7.41
C VAL A 87 -5.58 0.28 7.06
N VAL A 88 -4.75 -0.76 7.07
CA VAL A 88 -3.34 -0.65 6.70
C VAL A 88 -3.26 -0.17 5.25
N ASN A 89 -3.83 -0.91 4.30
CA ASN A 89 -3.86 -0.56 2.87
C ASN A 89 -4.47 0.82 2.62
N LEU A 90 -5.53 1.20 3.34
CA LEU A 90 -6.15 2.51 3.23
C LEU A 90 -5.13 3.62 3.54
N THR A 91 -4.37 3.45 4.63
CA THR A 91 -3.34 4.42 5.02
C THR A 91 -2.26 4.55 3.95
N TYR A 92 -1.74 3.42 3.45
CA TYR A 92 -0.74 3.42 2.37
C TYR A 92 -1.28 4.09 1.10
N VAL A 93 -2.49 3.76 0.69
CA VAL A 93 -3.08 4.29 -0.54
C VAL A 93 -3.38 5.77 -0.42
N VAL A 94 -3.88 6.26 0.73
CA VAL A 94 -4.09 7.70 0.97
C VAL A 94 -2.76 8.44 0.82
N ILE A 95 -1.72 8.02 1.54
CA ILE A 95 -0.44 8.74 1.56
C ILE A 95 0.27 8.65 0.19
N ASN A 96 0.29 7.47 -0.43
CA ASN A 96 0.86 7.32 -1.76
C ASN A 96 0.07 8.11 -2.81
N SER A 97 -1.26 8.12 -2.75
CA SER A 97 -2.07 8.90 -3.69
C SER A 97 -1.83 10.40 -3.52
N LEU A 98 -1.73 10.90 -2.29
CA LEU A 98 -1.39 12.29 -2.01
C LEU A 98 -0.06 12.69 -2.65
N ILE A 99 0.98 11.86 -2.51
CA ILE A 99 2.33 12.18 -3.00
C ILE A 99 2.45 11.97 -4.50
N LEU A 100 2.01 10.82 -5.01
CA LEU A 100 2.12 10.49 -6.44
C LEU A 100 1.23 11.37 -7.29
N THR A 101 -0.01 11.66 -6.88
CA THR A 101 -0.88 12.54 -7.65
C THR A 101 -0.29 13.94 -7.70
N TYR A 102 0.30 14.42 -6.61
CA TYR A 102 0.97 15.72 -6.60
C TYR A 102 2.18 15.74 -7.54
N PHE A 103 3.03 14.71 -7.46
CA PHE A 103 4.20 14.57 -8.33
C PHE A 103 3.81 14.48 -9.81
N ASN A 104 2.82 13.67 -10.16
CA ASN A 104 2.40 13.47 -11.55
C ASN A 104 1.61 14.67 -12.10
N VAL A 105 0.71 15.27 -11.32
CA VAL A 105 -0.18 16.34 -11.80
C VAL A 105 0.48 17.71 -11.71
N VAL A 106 1.08 18.04 -10.57
CA VAL A 106 1.59 19.40 -10.30
C VAL A 106 3.05 19.54 -10.72
N ILE A 107 3.91 18.56 -10.42
CA ILE A 107 5.34 18.66 -10.74
C ILE A 107 5.61 18.30 -12.21
N LEU A 108 5.13 17.13 -12.67
CA LEU A 108 5.42 16.66 -14.03
C LEU A 108 4.56 17.33 -15.11
N ASN A 109 3.25 17.45 -14.89
CA ASN A 109 2.33 18.01 -15.89
C ASN A 109 2.08 19.51 -15.72
N HIS A 110 2.67 20.16 -14.71
CA HIS A 110 2.47 21.57 -14.40
C HIS A 110 0.99 22.01 -14.34
N ALA A 111 0.09 21.08 -13.99
CA ALA A 111 -1.33 21.32 -13.97
C ALA A 111 -1.74 22.08 -12.69
N PRO A 112 -2.87 22.81 -12.72
CA PRO A 112 -3.35 23.55 -11.55
C PRO A 112 -3.69 22.61 -10.38
N ILE A 113 -3.52 23.10 -9.16
CA ILE A 113 -3.72 22.32 -7.92
C ILE A 113 -5.16 21.77 -7.78
N ILE A 114 -6.13 22.36 -8.47
CA ILE A 114 -7.51 21.86 -8.51
C ILE A 114 -7.56 20.49 -9.20
N ALA A 115 -6.78 20.29 -10.26
CA ALA A 115 -6.68 19.00 -10.96
C ALA A 115 -6.11 17.90 -10.06
N TYR A 116 -5.26 18.26 -9.09
CA TYR A 116 -4.75 17.32 -8.09
C TYR A 116 -5.87 16.75 -7.21
N PHE A 117 -6.79 17.57 -6.72
CA PHE A 117 -7.91 17.09 -5.89
C PHE A 117 -8.90 16.25 -6.68
N ILE A 118 -9.20 16.63 -7.92
CA ILE A 118 -10.07 15.86 -8.83
C ILE A 118 -9.43 14.52 -9.18
N GLY A 119 -8.13 14.53 -9.53
CA GLY A 119 -7.36 13.32 -9.81
C GLY A 119 -7.35 12.37 -8.61
N MET A 120 -7.15 12.89 -7.40
CA MET A 120 -7.24 12.08 -6.19
C MET A 120 -8.64 11.47 -6.01
N ALA A 121 -9.70 12.27 -6.07
CA ALA A 121 -11.06 11.78 -5.83
C ALA A 121 -11.47 10.65 -6.80
N THR A 122 -11.03 10.75 -8.06
CA THR A 122 -11.38 9.79 -9.12
C THR A 122 -10.52 8.52 -9.08
N THR A 123 -9.23 8.64 -8.74
CA THR A 123 -8.28 7.51 -8.77
C THR A 123 -8.16 6.77 -7.44
N PHE A 124 -8.52 7.41 -6.33
CA PHE A 124 -8.36 6.87 -4.99
C PHE A 124 -9.09 5.53 -4.77
N ILE A 125 -10.38 5.47 -5.11
CA ILE A 125 -11.19 4.27 -4.89
C ILE A 125 -10.68 3.08 -5.73
N PRO A 126 -10.45 3.23 -7.05
CA PRO A 126 -9.86 2.15 -7.86
C PRO A 126 -8.50 1.66 -7.32
N ILE A 127 -7.59 2.58 -7.00
CA ILE A 127 -6.26 2.25 -6.48
C ILE A 127 -6.36 1.51 -5.15
N TYR A 128 -7.26 1.96 -4.27
CA TYR A 128 -7.50 1.31 -2.98
C TYR A 128 -7.96 -0.14 -3.15
N ILE A 129 -8.94 -0.37 -4.04
CA ILE A 129 -9.48 -1.71 -4.31
C ILE A 129 -8.38 -2.62 -4.86
N VAL A 130 -7.61 -2.15 -5.84
CA VAL A 130 -6.52 -2.95 -6.44
C VAL A 130 -5.45 -3.26 -5.39
N GLY A 131 -4.99 -2.26 -4.63
CA GLY A 131 -4.01 -2.46 -3.56
C GLY A 131 -4.50 -3.45 -2.51
N TYR A 132 -5.78 -3.39 -2.15
CA TYR A 132 -6.38 -4.31 -1.18
C TYR A 132 -6.42 -5.75 -1.69
N ILE A 133 -6.85 -5.97 -2.93
CA ILE A 133 -6.89 -7.29 -3.57
C ILE A 133 -5.48 -7.87 -3.68
N VAL A 134 -4.53 -7.08 -4.18
CA VAL A 134 -3.13 -7.52 -4.34
C VAL A 134 -2.51 -7.83 -2.98
N SER A 135 -2.69 -6.97 -1.98
CA SER A 135 -2.23 -7.23 -0.61
C SER A 135 -2.83 -8.54 -0.05
N PHE A 136 -4.14 -8.74 -0.24
CA PHE A 136 -4.81 -9.94 0.23
C PHE A 136 -4.26 -11.22 -0.42
N LEU A 137 -4.07 -11.22 -1.75
CA LEU A 137 -3.51 -12.34 -2.49
C LEU A 137 -2.03 -12.57 -2.15
N TRP A 138 -1.29 -11.50 -1.87
CA TRP A 138 0.15 -11.54 -1.63
C TRP A 138 0.54 -11.78 -0.16
N ASN A 139 -0.38 -11.64 0.79
CA ASN A 139 -0.14 -11.91 2.21
C ASN A 139 0.49 -13.29 2.44
N ARG A 140 -0.13 -14.35 1.90
CA ARG A 140 0.34 -15.74 2.10
C ARG A 140 1.71 -16.00 1.46
N PRO A 141 1.97 -15.59 0.20
CA PRO A 141 3.31 -15.64 -0.38
C PRO A 141 4.36 -14.87 0.43
N ALA A 142 4.06 -13.64 0.85
CA ALA A 142 4.98 -12.79 1.59
C ALA A 142 5.36 -13.39 2.96
N GLU A 143 4.39 -13.96 3.67
CA GLU A 143 4.66 -14.66 4.94
C GLU A 143 5.61 -15.84 4.75
N LYS A 144 5.39 -16.69 3.74
CA LYS A 144 6.28 -17.82 3.44
C LYS A 144 7.70 -17.38 3.04
N MET A 145 7.82 -16.31 2.27
CA MET A 145 9.12 -15.75 1.89
C MET A 145 9.84 -15.15 3.10
N THR A 146 9.11 -14.45 3.97
CA THR A 146 9.66 -13.89 5.19
C THR A 146 10.15 -14.98 6.14
N GLU A 147 9.37 -16.06 6.30
CA GLU A 147 9.75 -17.25 7.09
C GLU A 147 11.01 -17.93 6.53
N SER A 148 11.13 -18.02 5.21
CA SER A 148 12.33 -18.56 4.57
C SER A 148 13.58 -17.68 4.77
N ILE A 149 13.42 -16.37 4.90
CA ILE A 149 14.54 -15.41 5.01
C ILE A 149 14.96 -15.19 6.47
N CYS A 150 13.99 -15.07 7.38
CA CYS A 150 14.24 -14.82 8.80
C CYS A 150 14.41 -16.11 9.62
N GLY A 151 14.13 -17.27 9.04
CA GLY A 151 14.02 -18.55 9.75
C GLY A 151 12.66 -18.70 10.43
N ASN A 152 12.25 -19.95 10.68
CA ASN A 152 11.07 -20.26 11.50
C ASN A 152 11.33 -19.82 12.95
N GLU A 153 11.01 -18.58 13.30
CA GLU A 153 10.90 -18.10 14.69
C GLU A 153 9.53 -18.45 15.30
#